data_AF-A0A2K2VGS1-F1
#
_entry.id   AF-A0A2K2VGS1-F1
#
_cell.length_a   1.000
_cell.length_b   1.000
_cell.length_c   1.000
_cell.angle_alpha   90.00
_cell.angle_beta   90.00
_cell.angle_gamma   90.00
#
_symmetry.space_group_name_H-M   'P 1'
#
loop_
_entity.id
_entity.type
_entity.pdbx_description
1 polymer ?
#
loop_
_entity_poly.entity_id
_entity_poly.type
_entity_poly.pdbx_seq_one_letter_code
_entity_poly.pdbx_strand_id
1 'polypeptide(L)'
;GALVVGATASSIVLGVMMMWGGAAWDNAKKYVEAGNLGGKGSQVHAATVIGDTVGDPLKDTVGPSLHILIKLLNTISLVFIPLYMLYLLQAFFP
;
A
#
# COMPACT_ATOMS: atom_id res chain seq x y z
N GLY A 1 10.93 -2.39 -18.80
CA GLY A 1 9.73 -1.64 -19.20
C GLY A 1 8.47 -2.24 -18.63
N ALA A 2 7.97 -3.35 -19.19
CA ALA A 2 6.66 -3.94 -18.86
C ALA A 2 6.45 -4.23 -17.35
N LEU A 3 7.46 -4.74 -16.64
CA LEU A 3 7.39 -4.99 -15.19
C LEU A 3 7.03 -3.73 -14.39
N VAL A 4 7.65 -2.59 -14.71
CA VAL A 4 7.46 -1.32 -13.99
C VAL A 4 6.05 -0.80 -14.19
N VAL A 5 5.53 -0.89 -15.41
CA VAL A 5 4.16 -0.49 -15.75
C VAL A 5 3.15 -1.38 -15.01
N GLY A 6 3.34 -2.71 -15.05
CA GLY A 6 2.47 -3.66 -14.36
C GLY A 6 2.45 -3.44 -12.84
N ALA A 7 3.64 -3.33 -12.24
CA ALA A 7 3.77 -3.08 -10.79
C ALA A 7 3.13 -1.76 -10.37
N THR A 8 3.31 -0.69 -11.16
CA THR A 8 2.69 0.61 -10.87
C THR A 8 1.17 0.52 -10.92
N ALA A 9 0.61 -0.10 -11.97
CA ALA A 9 -0.84 -0.22 -12.13
C ALA A 9 -1.48 -1.03 -10.99
N SER A 10 -0.88 -2.15 -10.58
CA SER A 10 -1.41 -2.97 -9.48
C SER A 10 -1.26 -2.29 -8.12
N SER A 11 -0.11 -1.68 -7.84
CA SER A 11 0.21 -1.16 -6.51
C SER A 11 -0.52 0.14 -6.18
N ILE A 12 -0.89 0.96 -7.18
CA ILE A 12 -1.72 2.16 -6.95
C ILE A 12 -3.11 1.77 -6.44
N VAL A 13 -3.79 0.86 -7.13
CA VAL A 13 -5.14 0.43 -6.76
C VAL A 13 -5.14 -0.20 -5.36
N LEU A 14 -4.19 -1.10 -5.12
CA LEU A 14 -4.08 -1.81 -3.84
C LEU A 14 -3.67 -0.89 -2.69
N GLY A 15 -2.68 -0.02 -2.92
CA GLY A 15 -2.18 0.90 -1.90
C GLY A 15 -3.26 1.87 -1.42
N VAL A 16 -4.04 2.44 -2.35
CA VAL A 16 -5.17 3.33 -2.01
C VAL A 16 -6.24 2.57 -1.22
N MET A 17 -6.63 1.38 -1.69
CA MET A 17 -7.65 0.56 -1.00
C MET A 17 -7.24 0.25 0.44
N MET A 18 -6.00 -0.16 0.66
CA MET A 18 -5.50 -0.55 1.99
C MET A 18 -5.40 0.63 2.95
N MET A 19 -4.90 1.78 2.47
CA MET A 19 -4.81 3.00 3.30
C MET A 19 -6.18 3.52 3.71
N TRP A 20 -7.09 3.70 2.75
CA TRP A 20 -8.43 4.23 3.03
C TRP A 20 -9.32 3.23 3.77
N GLY A 21 -9.22 1.94 3.44
CA GLY A 21 -9.97 0.88 4.12
C GLY A 21 -9.58 0.74 5.60
N GLY A 22 -8.28 0.66 5.89
CA GLY A 22 -7.81 0.59 7.29
C GLY A 22 -8.12 1.87 8.07
N ALA A 23 -7.99 3.04 7.46
CA ALA A 23 -8.39 4.31 8.10
C ALA A 23 -9.90 4.37 8.38
N ALA A 24 -10.73 3.81 7.50
CA ALA A 24 -12.17 3.74 7.72
C ALA A 24 -12.52 2.86 8.92
N TRP A 25 -11.86 1.71 9.09
CA TRP A 25 -12.07 0.85 10.25
C TRP A 25 -11.62 1.48 11.57
N ASP A 26 -10.49 2.20 11.59
CA ASP A 26 -10.06 2.96 12.77
C ASP A 26 -11.06 4.09 13.13
N ASN A 27 -11.52 4.83 12.12
CA ASN A 27 -12.50 5.89 12.33
C ASN A 27 -13.85 5.34 12.79
N ALA A 28 -14.28 4.17 12.28
CA ALA A 28 -15.47 3.49 12.75
C ALA A 28 -15.34 3.06 14.23
N LYS A 29 -14.17 2.54 14.63
CA LYS A 29 -13.88 2.24 16.04
C LYS A 29 -13.97 3.49 16.91
N LYS A 30 -13.29 4.57 16.53
CA LYS A 30 -13.33 5.87 17.25
C LYS A 30 -14.74 6.46 17.34
N TYR A 31 -15.54 6.32 16.29
CA TYR A 31 -16.93 6.77 16.28
C TYR A 31 -17.78 6.01 17.31
N VAL A 32 -17.58 4.70 17.44
CA VAL A 32 -18.27 3.88 18.45
C VAL A 32 -17.75 4.18 19.85
N GLU A 33 -16.44 4.40 20.00
CA GLU A 33 -15.83 4.80 21.28
C GLU A 33 -16.34 6.14 21.80
N ALA A 34 -16.77 7.05 20.91
CA ALA A 34 -17.39 8.33 21.25
C ALA A 34 -18.82 8.20 21.79
N GLY A 35 -19.35 6.97 21.93
CA GLY A 35 -20.68 6.70 22.48
C GLY A 35 -21.77 6.47 21.45
N ASN A 36 -21.46 6.62 20.16
CA ASN A 36 -22.41 6.28 19.10
C ASN A 36 -22.51 4.74 18.99
N LEU A 37 -23.72 4.20 18.86
CA LEU A 37 -23.94 2.75 18.72
C LEU A 37 -23.52 1.89 19.93
N GLY A 38 -23.69 2.41 21.15
CA GLY A 38 -23.57 1.63 22.39
C GLY A 38 -22.27 1.84 23.18
N GLY A 39 -21.30 2.56 22.62
CA GLY A 39 -20.10 2.96 23.37
C GLY A 39 -19.11 1.82 23.65
N LYS A 40 -18.09 2.13 24.45
CA LYS A 40 -17.04 1.19 24.84
C LYS A 40 -17.62 0.01 25.63
N GLY A 41 -17.14 -1.20 25.32
CA GLY A 41 -17.59 -2.45 25.94
C GLY A 41 -18.85 -3.06 25.33
N SER A 42 -19.49 -2.39 24.36
CA SER A 42 -20.60 -2.97 23.60
C SER A 42 -20.13 -4.04 22.61
N GLN A 43 -21.05 -4.91 22.17
CA GLN A 43 -20.77 -5.89 21.12
C GLN A 43 -20.33 -5.22 19.81
N VAL A 44 -20.88 -4.04 19.51
CA VAL A 44 -20.51 -3.23 18.34
C VAL A 44 -19.07 -2.74 18.47
N HIS A 45 -18.64 -2.31 19.66
CA HIS A 45 -17.25 -1.93 19.91
C HIS A 45 -16.27 -3.09 19.73
N ALA A 46 -16.61 -4.28 20.21
CA ALA A 46 -15.77 -5.46 20.00
C ALA A 46 -15.59 -5.77 18.50
N ALA A 47 -16.66 -5.65 17.70
CA ALA A 47 -16.59 -5.86 16.26
C ALA A 47 -15.73 -4.81 15.54
N THR A 48 -15.82 -3.53 15.93
CA THR A 48 -15.00 -2.47 15.32
C THR A 48 -13.53 -2.55 15.73
N VAL A 49 -13.22 -3.03 16.93
CA VAL A 49 -11.85 -3.33 17.36
C VAL A 49 -11.22 -4.43 16.51
N ILE A 50 -11.97 -5.49 16.18
CA ILE A 50 -11.47 -6.54 15.28
C ILE A 50 -11.21 -5.97 13.88
N GLY A 51 -12.11 -5.15 13.36
CA GLY A 51 -11.94 -4.48 12.06
C GLY A 51 -10.69 -3.60 12.01
N ASP A 52 -10.44 -2.80 13.05
CA ASP A 52 -9.24 -1.97 13.13
C ASP A 52 -7.97 -2.80 13.28
N THR A 53 -8.01 -3.91 14.03
CA THR A 53 -6.86 -4.83 14.16
C THR A 53 -6.46 -5.44 12.81
N VAL A 54 -7.42 -5.70 11.93
CA VAL A 54 -7.17 -6.12 10.54
C VAL A 54 -6.67 -4.96 9.69
N GLY A 55 -7.18 -3.75 9.95
CA GLY A 55 -6.83 -2.52 9.24
C GLY A 55 -5.45 -1.95 9.55
N ASP A 56 -4.93 -2.14 10.76
CA ASP A 56 -3.62 -1.65 11.22
C ASP A 56 -2.46 -2.08 10.30
N PRO A 57 -2.25 -3.38 10.00
CA PRO A 57 -1.18 -3.77 9.09
C PRO A 57 -1.39 -3.21 7.68
N LEU A 58 -2.64 -3.01 7.24
CA LEU A 58 -2.95 -2.50 5.91
C LEU A 58 -2.64 -1.01 5.77
N LYS A 59 -3.07 -0.18 6.74
CA LYS A 59 -2.90 1.28 6.70
C LYS A 59 -1.50 1.72 7.13
N ASP A 60 -0.86 1.02 8.06
CA ASP A 60 0.41 1.47 8.65
C ASP A 60 1.64 0.77 8.07
N THR A 61 1.47 -0.44 7.50
CA THR A 61 2.60 -1.20 6.93
C THR A 61 2.49 -1.33 5.42
N VAL A 62 1.46 -1.99 4.91
CA VAL A 62 1.38 -2.37 3.49
C VAL A 62 1.14 -1.16 2.57
N GLY A 63 0.18 -0.30 2.92
CA GLY A 63 -0.15 0.90 2.15
C GLY A 63 1.05 1.83 1.92
N PRO A 64 1.73 2.30 2.99
CA PRO A 64 2.92 3.14 2.87
C PRO A 64 4.07 2.43 2.13
N SER A 65 4.26 1.12 2.35
CA SER A 65 5.30 0.33 1.70
C SER A 65 5.10 0.22 0.20
N LEU A 66 3.86 0.05 -0.28
CA LEU A 66 3.54 0.00 -1.71
C LEU A 66 3.86 1.33 -2.42
N HIS A 67 3.63 2.47 -1.76
CA HIS A 67 3.96 3.77 -2.33
C HIS A 67 5.49 3.96 -2.47
N ILE A 68 6.26 3.53 -1.47
CA ILE A 68 7.72 3.56 -1.52
C ILE A 68 8.25 2.59 -2.58
N LEU A 69 7.69 1.38 -2.66
CA LEU A 69 8.06 0.36 -3.64
C LEU A 69 8.00 0.90 -5.07
N ILE A 70 6.90 1.55 -5.46
CA ILE A 70 6.74 2.11 -6.82
C ILE A 70 7.81 3.17 -7.10
N LYS A 71 8.05 4.07 -6.15
CA LYS A 71 9.06 5.13 -6.31
C LYS A 71 10.46 4.55 -6.47
N LEU A 72 10.85 3.61 -5.61
CA LEU A 72 12.16 2.98 -5.67
C LEU A 72 12.32 2.15 -6.95
N LEU A 73 11.31 1.38 -7.33
CA LEU A 73 11.34 0.60 -8.57
C LEU A 73 11.53 1.50 -9.80
N ASN A 74 10.84 2.65 -9.84
CA ASN A 74 11.00 3.65 -10.90
C ASN A 74 12.42 4.25 -10.91
N THR A 75 12.93 4.68 -9.75
CA THR A 75 14.27 5.27 -9.66
C THR A 75 15.36 4.27 -10.04
N ILE A 76 15.32 3.04 -9.53
CA ILE A 76 16.28 1.99 -9.88
C ILE A 76 16.18 1.67 -11.38
N SER A 77 14.97 1.56 -11.92
CA SER A 77 14.81 1.30 -13.36
C SER A 77 15.46 2.38 -14.21
N LEU A 78 15.27 3.66 -13.87
CA LEU A 78 15.85 4.77 -14.62
C LEU A 78 17.38 4.83 -14.53
N VAL A 79 17.94 4.61 -13.34
CA VAL A 79 19.40 4.67 -13.10
C VAL A 79 20.15 3.58 -13.86
N PHE A 80 19.57 2.37 -13.98
CA PHE A 80 20.25 1.24 -14.61
C PHE A 80 20.02 1.13 -16.14
N ILE A 81 19.13 1.93 -16.74
CA ILE A 81 18.88 1.91 -18.20
C ILE A 81 20.19 2.06 -19.02
N PRO A 82 21.08 3.05 -18.75
CA PRO A 82 22.29 3.22 -19.54
C PRO A 82 23.23 2.01 -19.44
N LEU A 83 23.32 1.38 -18.27
CA LEU A 83 24.15 0.21 -18.04
C LEU A 83 23.66 -0.99 -18.85
N TYR A 84 22.36 -1.28 -18.80
CA TYR A 84 21.77 -2.36 -19.57
C TYR A 84 21.87 -2.11 -21.09
N MET A 85 21.70 -0.85 -21.51
CA MET A 85 21.80 -0.48 -22.92
C MET A 85 23.23 -0.64 -23.44
N LEU A 86 24.25 -0.24 -22.67
CA LEU A 86 25.65 -0.43 -23.03
C LEU A 86 26.00 -1.91 -23.20
N TYR A 87 25.60 -2.75 -22.23
CA TYR A 87 25.85 -4.19 -22.28
C TYR A 87 25.14 -4.86 -23.47
N LEU A 88 23.89 -4.49 -23.75
CA LEU A 88 23.13 -5.01 -24.89
C LEU A 88 23.76 -4.60 -26.23
N LEU A 89 24.25 -3.36 -26.36
CA LEU A 89 24.91 -2.89 -27.58
C LEU A 89 26.22 -3.63 -27.84
N GLN A 90 27.05 -3.85 -26.82
CA GLN A 90 28.29 -4.63 -26.93
C GLN A 90 28.03 -6.10 -27.28
N ALA A 91 26.94 -6.68 -26.78
CA ALA A 91 26.56 -8.05 -27.11
C ALA A 91 26.06 -8.20 -28.56
N PHE A 92 25.52 -7.14 -29.15
CA PHE A 92 24.95 -7.16 -30.51
C PHE A 92 25.92 -6.69 -31.60
N PHE A 93 26.88 -5.85 -31.25
CA PHE A 93 27.96 -5.37 -32.11
C PHE A 93 29.31 -5.66 -31.44
N PRO A 94 29.87 -6.88 -31.61
CA PRO A 94 31.18 -7.24 -31.07
C PRO A 94 32.34 -6.49 -31.72
#